data_AF-A0A258W4J4-F1
#
_entry.id   AF-A0A258W4J4-F1
#
_cell.length_a   1.000
_cell.length_b   1.000
_cell.length_c   1.000
_cell.angle_alpha   90.00
_cell.angle_beta   90.00
_cell.angle_gamma   90.00
#
_symmetry.space_group_name_H-M   'P 1'
#
loop_
_entity.id
_entity.type
_entity.pdbx_description
1 polymer ?
#
loop_
_entity_poly.entity_id
_entity_poly.type
_entity_poly.pdbx_seq_one_letter_code
_entity_poly.pdbx_strand_id
1 'polypeptide(L)' 'MLNKKNMALEDVQVEVHTVSEGKDSVLSRKVHLVGALSPEDKTRLMEIADKCPIHKLLTSNVSIQTESI' A
#
# COMPACT_ATOMS: atom_id res chain seq x y z
N MET A 1 1.03 -14.61 -3.94
CA MET A 1 -0.12 -15.38 -3.40
C MET A 1 0.02 -15.43 -1.89
N LEU A 2 -0.62 -14.48 -1.17
CA LEU A 2 -0.65 -14.46 0.29
C LEU A 2 -1.70 -15.46 0.76
N ASN A 3 -1.26 -16.65 1.20
CA ASN A 3 -2.18 -17.68 1.69
C ASN A 3 -2.16 -17.74 3.22
N LYS A 4 -3.37 -17.67 3.78
CA LYS A 4 -3.86 -18.31 5.02
C LYS A 4 -3.28 -17.85 6.36
N LYS A 5 -3.78 -16.72 6.84
CA LYS A 5 -4.37 -16.70 8.18
C LYS A 5 -5.88 -16.54 8.01
N ASN A 6 -6.64 -17.17 8.88
CA ASN A 6 -8.11 -17.22 8.91
C ASN A 6 -8.70 -15.84 9.29
N MET A 7 -8.22 -14.78 8.65
CA MET A 7 -8.61 -13.40 8.91
C MET A 7 -9.91 -13.15 8.15
N ALA A 8 -10.93 -12.65 8.84
CA ALA A 8 -12.18 -12.20 8.23
C ALA A 8 -11.96 -10.86 7.51
N LEU A 9 -10.93 -10.79 6.65
CA LEU A 9 -10.68 -9.68 5.76
C LEU A 9 -11.54 -9.87 4.52
N GLU A 10 -12.50 -8.98 4.33
CA GLU A 10 -13.45 -9.03 3.23
C GLU A 10 -12.97 -8.17 2.07
N ASP A 11 -12.41 -6.99 2.35
CA ASP A 11 -11.94 -6.05 1.33
C ASP A 11 -10.79 -5.17 1.85
N VAL A 12 -9.97 -4.67 0.92
CA VAL A 12 -8.89 -3.72 1.18
C VAL A 12 -9.01 -2.57 0.19
N GLN A 13 -9.33 -1.39 0.70
CA GLN A 13 -9.41 -0.18 -0.10
C GLN A 13 -8.17 0.67 0.17
N VAL A 14 -7.50 1.09 -0.90
CA VAL A 14 -6.32 1.94 -0.83
C VAL A 14 -6.56 3.19 -1.65
N GLU A 15 -6.50 4.34 -0.98
CA GLU A 15 -6.53 5.64 -1.63
C GLU A 15 -5.13 6.24 -1.57
N VAL A 16 -4.66 6.76 -2.71
CA VAL A 16 -3.38 7.46 -2.81
C VAL A 16 -3.65 8.86 -3.34
N HIS A 17 -3.12 9.86 -2.64
CA HIS A 17 -3.20 11.26 -3.07
C HIS A 17 -1.80 11.84 -3.16
N THR A 18 -1.56 12.56 -4.24
CA THR A 18 -0.38 13.42 -4.34
C THR A 18 -0.57 14.63 -3.45
N VAL A 19 0.34 14.81 -2.51
CA VAL A 19 0.38 15.97 -1.60
C VAL A 19 1.18 17.10 -2.23
N SER A 20 2.29 16.76 -2.90
CA SER A 20 3.10 17.72 -3.65
C SER A 20 3.86 17.03 -4.77
N GLU A 21 4.06 17.75 -5.87
CA GLU A 21 4.84 17.31 -7.02
C GLU A 21 6.11 18.16 -7.15
N GLY A 22 7.21 17.53 -7.52
CA GLY A 22 8.50 18.19 -7.68
C GLY A 22 9.67 17.24 -7.48
N LYS A 23 10.84 17.80 -7.20
CA LYS A 23 12.08 17.04 -6.96
C LYS A 23 11.92 16.01 -5.83
N ASP A 24 11.15 16.38 -4.80
CA ASP A 24 10.76 15.52 -3.69
C ASP A 24 9.23 15.41 -3.65
N SER A 25 8.68 14.58 -4.54
CA SER A 25 7.24 14.37 -4.61
C SER A 25 6.75 13.64 -3.36
N VAL A 26 5.67 14.13 -2.75
CA VAL A 26 5.09 13.55 -1.53
C VAL A 26 3.75 12.92 -1.86
N LEU A 27 3.61 11.65 -1.52
CA LEU A 27 2.36 10.90 -1.63
C LEU A 27 1.81 10.60 -0.24
N SER A 28 0.50 10.75 -0.08
CA SER A 28 -0.23 10.26 1.09
C SER A 28 -1.05 9.04 0.71
N ARG A 29 -1.16 8.09 1.62
CA ARG A 29 -1.90 6.83 1.43
C ARG A 29 -2.88 6.66 2.58
N LYS A 30 -4.13 6.30 2.27
CA LYS A 30 -5.10 5.80 3.24
C LYS A 30 -5.39 4.34 2.92
N VAL A 31 -5.36 3.49 3.95
CA VAL A 31 -5.68 2.07 3.83
C VAL A 31 -6.88 1.79 4.72
N HIS A 32 -7.93 1.25 4.12
CA HIS A 32 -9.14 0.85 4.81
C HIS A 32 -9.27 -0.67 4.69
N LEU A 33 -9.23 -1.35 5.83
CA LEU A 33 -9.40 -2.80 5.93
C LEU A 33 -10.83 -3.09 6.36
N VAL A 34 -11.58 -3.79 5.51
CA VAL A 34 -12.99 -4.11 5.72
C VAL A 34 -13.14 -5.57 6.16
N GLY A 35 -13.99 -5.80 7.15
CA GLY A 35 -14.31 -7.13 7.69
C GLY A 35 -14.11 -7.23 9.20
N ALA A 36 -14.43 -8.39 9.77
CA ALA A 36 -14.39 -8.65 11.22
C ALA A 36 -12.96 -8.91 11.74
N LEU A 37 -12.12 -7.88 11.65
CA LEU A 37 -10.70 -7.96 12.01
C LEU A 37 -10.46 -7.56 13.46
N SER A 38 -9.73 -8.41 14.18
CA SER A 38 -9.21 -8.04 15.50
C SER A 38 -8.16 -6.93 15.37
N PRO A 39 -7.87 -6.18 16.46
CA PRO A 39 -6.77 -5.22 16.46
C PRO A 39 -5.41 -5.84 16.08
N GLU A 40 -5.17 -7.09 16.46
CA GLU A 40 -3.97 -7.84 16.09
C GLU A 40 -3.91 -8.13 14.58
N ASP A 41 -5.04 -8.53 13.99
CA ASP A 41 -5.14 -8.77 12.55
C ASP A 41 -4.91 -7.49 11.75
N LYS A 42 -5.51 -6.37 12.17
CA LYS A 42 -5.28 -5.06 11.55
C LYS A 42 -3.81 -4.67 11.60
N THR A 43 -3.19 -4.81 12.76
CA THR A 43 -1.75 -4.51 12.93
C THR A 43 -0.92 -5.36 12.00
N ARG A 44 -1.19 -6.67 11.93
CA ARG A 44 -0.45 -7.59 11.07
C ARG A 44 -0.64 -7.29 9.58
N LEU A 45 -1.85 -6.96 9.17
CA LEU A 45 -2.15 -6.61 7.78
C LEU A 45 -1.45 -5.31 7.38
N MET A 46 -1.38 -4.31 8.28
CA MET A 46 -0.61 -3.09 8.06
C MET A 46 0.89 -3.37 7.95
N GLU A 47 1.46 -4.22 8.81
CA GLU A 47 2.88 -4.63 8.69
C GLU A 47 3.20 -5.31 7.35
N ILE A 48 2.26 -6.10 6.82
CA ILE A 48 2.40 -6.75 5.51
C ILE A 48 2.29 -5.70 4.40
N ALA A 49 1.33 -4.78 4.50
CA ALA A 49 1.15 -3.69 3.55
C ALA A 49 2.41 -2.82 3.47
N ASP A 50 3.06 -2.51 4.59
CA ASP A 50 4.29 -1.70 4.60
C ASP A 50 5.53 -2.45 4.06
N LYS A 51 5.48 -3.78 4.05
CA LYS A 51 6.49 -4.62 3.38
C LYS A 51 6.22 -4.80 1.88
N CYS A 52 5.13 -4.25 1.36
CA CYS A 52 4.76 -4.40 -0.04
C CYS A 52 5.83 -3.72 -0.94
N PRO A 53 6.35 -4.43 -1.96
CA PRO A 53 7.44 -3.93 -2.81
C PRO A 53 7.09 -2.61 -3.51
N ILE A 54 5.81 -2.28 -3.67
CA ILE A 54 5.37 -0.99 -4.22
C ILE A 54 5.77 0.19 -3.33
N HIS A 55 5.74 0.06 -2.00
CA HIS A 55 6.17 1.15 -1.11
C HIS A 55 7.69 1.32 -1.14
N LYS A 56 8.46 0.23 -1.31
CA LYS A 56 9.90 0.33 -1.57
C LYS A 56 10.19 0.98 -2.91
N LEU A 57 9.42 0.64 -3.94
CA LEU A 57 9.52 1.27 -5.26
C LEU A 57 9.25 2.77 -5.11
N LEU A 58 8.10 3.17 -4.57
CA LEU A 58 7.68 4.58 -4.42
C LEU A 58 8.57 5.42 -3.48
N THR A 59 9.34 4.79 -2.57
CA THR A 59 10.30 5.48 -1.69
C THR A 59 11.75 5.40 -2.18
N SER A 60 12.01 4.68 -3.28
CA SER A 60 13.31 4.61 -3.94
C SER A 60 13.43 5.66 -5.05
N ASN A 61 14.65 5.88 -5.57
CA ASN A 61 14.85 6.66 -6.79
C ASN A 61 14.27 5.89 -8.00
N VAL A 62 12.97 6.07 -8.27
CA VAL A 62 12.32 5.45 -9.44
C VAL A 62 12.64 6.27 -10.69
N SER A 63 13.21 5.61 -11.71
CA SER A 63 13.29 6.14 -13.06
C SER A 63 12.22 5.45 -13.92
N ILE A 64 11.27 6.24 -14.45
CA ILE A 64 10.23 5.73 -15.36
C ILE A 64 10.69 6.03 -16.79
N GLN A 65 10.85 4.99 -17.60
CA GLN A 65 11.09 5.09 -19.03
C GLN A 65 9.75 4.90 -19.76
N THR A 66 9.37 5.89 -20.57
CA THR A 66 8.14 5.87 -21.38
C THR A 66 8.52 5.81 -22.85
N GLU A 67 7.98 4.84 -23.59
CA GLU A 67 8.09 4.76 -25.05
C GLU A 67 6.69 4.90 -25.67
N SER A 68 6.60 5.63 -26.78
CA SER A 68 5.38 5.74 -27.60
C SER A 68 5.40 4.73 -28.74
N ILE A 69 4.25 4.08 -29.00
CA ILE A 69 4.04 3.13 -30.11
C ILE A 69 3.44 3.85 -31.31
#